data_AF-A0A7V8Z440-F1
#
_entry.id   AF-A0A7V8Z440-F1
#
_cell.length_a   1.000
_cell.length_b   1.000
_cell.length_c   1.000
_cell.angle_alpha   90.00
_cell.angle_beta   90.00
_cell.angle_gamma   90.00
#
_symmetry.space_group_name_H-M   'P 1'
#
loop_
_entity.id
_entity.type
_entity.pdbx_description
1 polymer ?
#
loop_
_entity_poly.entity_id
_entity_poly.type
_entity_poly.pdbx_seq_one_letter_code
_entity_poly.pdbx_strand_id
1 'polypeptide(L)'
;MTRNAELSLLAAASVLAALGVALANFAGGAGLDAQVALTFLVFLLAFGGIHLALRRWAPSANPYLFPLAAFLAAIGFVQVYRLDPELAALQRWSLLVAGGVASFLMFLLRNEGVAMLRRYRYVFLLIAVGLLLLPLLPDGLPIHGAEVFGSRLWVRIELPLGGRTLSFQPGEIAKVLLTVFLASYLADRYLVMATTDRKLGPLFLPDPRQLFPVLLAGAAAFLVLIYQRDLGASLLLFGLFIGMMYITTGRATYLFAGGVFVG
;
A
#
# COMPACT_ATOMS: atom_id res chain seq x y z
N MET A 1 -20.35 13.29 -6.97
CA MET A 1 -19.34 14.19 -7.59
C MET A 1 -19.17 13.77 -9.04
N THR A 2 -19.14 14.70 -9.99
CA THR A 2 -18.94 14.38 -11.40
C THR A 2 -17.46 14.09 -11.70
N ARG A 3 -17.16 13.34 -12.76
CA ARG A 3 -15.76 13.11 -13.18
C ARG A 3 -15.04 14.42 -13.56
N ASN A 4 -15.78 15.44 -13.99
CA ASN A 4 -15.20 16.76 -14.28
C ASN A 4 -14.81 17.49 -12.99
N ALA A 5 -15.63 17.38 -11.93
CA ALA A 5 -15.27 17.90 -10.61
C ALA A 5 -14.07 17.14 -10.00
N GLU A 6 -13.98 15.82 -10.23
CA GLU A 6 -12.79 15.05 -9.86
C GLU A 6 -11.54 15.59 -10.57
N LEU A 7 -11.58 15.78 -11.89
CA LEU A 7 -10.47 16.35 -12.66
C LEU A 7 -10.07 17.75 -12.17
N SER A 8 -11.03 18.61 -11.85
CA SER A 8 -10.72 19.95 -11.32
C SER A 8 -10.04 19.88 -9.96
N LEU A 9 -10.41 18.92 -9.11
CA LEU A 9 -9.75 18.72 -7.81
C LEU A 9 -8.33 18.16 -7.99
N LEU A 10 -8.08 17.29 -8.96
CA LEU A 10 -6.73 16.80 -9.28
C LEU A 10 -5.85 17.92 -9.84
N ALA A 11 -6.41 18.79 -10.69
CA ALA A 11 -5.73 19.99 -11.16
C ALA A 11 -5.40 20.92 -9.99
N ALA A 12 -6.35 21.15 -9.07
CA ALA A 12 -6.12 21.94 -7.87
C ALA A 12 -5.03 21.34 -6.96
N ALA A 13 -4.98 20.02 -6.78
CA ALA A 13 -3.90 19.36 -6.06
C ALA A 13 -2.53 19.54 -6.74
N SER A 14 -2.50 19.51 -8.09
CA SER A 14 -1.29 19.76 -8.88
C SER A 14 -0.80 21.21 -8.73
N VAL A 15 -1.73 22.17 -8.74
CA VAL A 15 -1.43 23.59 -8.45
C VAL A 15 -0.90 23.74 -7.03
N LEU A 16 -1.52 23.09 -6.04
CA LEU A 16 -1.08 23.14 -4.64
C LEU A 16 0.36 22.63 -4.48
N ALA A 17 0.71 21.51 -5.11
CA ALA A 17 2.07 20.99 -5.07
C ALA A 17 3.08 21.99 -5.65
N ALA A 18 2.77 22.60 -6.80
CA ALA A 18 3.63 23.58 -7.46
C ALA A 18 3.76 24.88 -6.65
N LEU A 19 2.66 25.39 -6.10
CA LEU A 19 2.68 26.57 -5.23
C LEU A 19 3.49 26.32 -3.96
N GLY A 20 3.39 25.12 -3.37
CA GLY A 20 4.20 24.78 -2.20
C GLY A 20 5.69 24.74 -2.50
N VAL A 21 6.09 24.25 -3.68
CA VAL A 21 7.48 24.33 -4.16
C VAL A 21 7.93 25.77 -4.36
N ALA A 22 7.09 26.60 -5.00
CA ALA A 22 7.38 28.02 -5.18
C ALA A 22 7.58 28.74 -3.85
N LEU A 23 6.69 28.51 -2.88
CA LEU A 23 6.79 29.07 -1.53
C LEU A 23 8.05 28.60 -0.81
N ALA A 24 8.41 27.32 -0.92
CA ALA A 24 9.64 26.79 -0.34
C ALA A 24 10.89 27.46 -0.95
N ASN A 25 10.92 27.67 -2.27
CA ASN A 25 12.01 28.38 -2.95
C ASN A 25 12.13 29.83 -2.46
N PHE A 26 11.01 30.58 -2.40
CA PHE A 26 11.00 31.95 -1.91
C PHE A 26 11.44 32.05 -0.44
N ALA A 27 11.03 31.11 0.41
CA ALA A 27 11.48 31.04 1.79
C ALA A 27 12.99 30.79 1.92
N GLY A 28 13.58 30.08 0.95
CA GLY A 28 15.02 29.86 0.83
C GLY A 28 15.79 30.99 0.14
N GLY A 29 15.13 32.11 -0.22
CA GLY A 29 15.76 33.23 -0.93
C GLY A 29 15.93 33.03 -2.44
N ALA A 30 15.38 31.95 -3.00
CA ALA A 30 15.35 31.69 -4.44
C ALA A 30 14.04 32.18 -5.07
N GLY A 31 14.01 32.30 -6.41
CA GLY A 31 12.82 32.69 -7.16
C GLY A 31 12.01 31.49 -7.69
N LEU A 32 11.14 31.78 -8.65
CA LEU A 32 10.51 30.74 -9.46
C LEU A 32 11.55 30.10 -10.39
N ASP A 33 11.60 28.78 -10.38
CA ASP A 33 12.50 27.99 -11.21
C ASP A 33 11.74 26.89 -11.98
N ALA A 34 12.47 26.08 -12.73
CA ALA A 34 11.90 24.96 -13.47
C ALA A 34 11.24 23.90 -12.55
N GLN A 35 11.61 23.83 -11.26
CA GLN A 35 11.08 22.84 -10.32
C GLN A 35 9.59 23.06 -10.07
N VAL A 36 9.14 24.31 -10.04
CA VAL A 36 7.72 24.66 -9.88
C VAL A 36 6.90 24.09 -11.04
N ALA A 37 7.29 24.38 -12.28
CA ALA A 37 6.58 23.93 -13.48
C ALA A 37 6.66 22.40 -13.65
N LEU A 38 7.82 21.79 -13.38
CA LEU A 38 7.98 20.34 -13.42
C LEU A 38 7.10 19.65 -12.39
N THR A 39 7.00 20.19 -11.17
CA THR A 39 6.14 19.61 -10.12
C THR A 39 4.68 19.64 -10.54
N PHE A 40 4.20 20.78 -11.06
CA PHE A 40 2.85 20.88 -11.61
C PHE A 40 2.58 19.81 -12.68
N LEU A 41 3.48 19.72 -13.68
CA LEU A 41 3.31 18.82 -14.81
C LEU A 41 3.32 17.35 -14.39
N VAL A 42 4.25 16.95 -13.52
CA VAL A 42 4.37 15.57 -13.02
C VAL A 42 3.10 15.17 -12.27
N PHE A 43 2.61 16.02 -11.35
CA PHE A 43 1.37 15.74 -10.61
C PHE A 43 0.17 15.62 -11.57
N LEU A 44 0.04 16.57 -12.50
CA LEU A 44 -1.06 16.58 -13.46
C LEU A 44 -1.03 15.33 -14.34
N LEU A 45 0.14 14.92 -14.83
CA LEU A 45 0.29 13.73 -15.67
C LEU A 45 0.06 12.44 -14.87
N ALA A 46 0.62 12.31 -13.68
CA ALA A 46 0.47 11.11 -12.85
C ALA A 46 -0.99 10.90 -12.43
N PHE A 47 -1.60 11.90 -11.80
CA PHE A 47 -2.97 11.80 -11.33
C PHE A 47 -4.00 11.90 -12.46
N GLY A 48 -3.75 12.76 -13.45
CA GLY A 48 -4.59 12.88 -14.64
C GLY A 48 -4.58 11.60 -15.48
N GLY A 49 -3.43 10.94 -15.63
CA GLY A 49 -3.32 9.63 -16.30
C GLY A 49 -4.17 8.56 -15.61
N ILE A 50 -4.07 8.45 -14.28
CA ILE A 50 -4.93 7.55 -13.50
C ILE A 50 -6.41 7.93 -13.65
N HIS A 51 -6.75 9.22 -13.64
CA HIS A 51 -8.13 9.67 -13.82
C HIS A 51 -8.72 9.23 -15.18
N LEU A 52 -7.93 9.34 -16.25
CA LEU A 52 -8.33 8.84 -17.58
C LEU A 52 -8.51 7.32 -17.58
N ALA A 53 -7.60 6.59 -16.92
CA ALA A 53 -7.72 5.14 -16.74
C ALA A 53 -9.02 4.77 -15.96
N LEU A 54 -9.32 5.48 -14.87
CA LEU A 54 -10.56 5.32 -14.10
C LEU A 54 -11.80 5.56 -14.95
N ARG A 55 -11.83 6.65 -15.73
CA ARG A 55 -12.96 6.92 -16.65
C ARG A 55 -13.16 5.79 -17.66
N ARG A 56 -12.07 5.20 -18.16
CA ARG A 56 -12.12 4.24 -19.27
C ARG A 56 -12.37 2.80 -18.84
N TRP A 57 -11.79 2.38 -17.72
CA TRP A 57 -11.77 0.97 -17.28
C TRP A 57 -12.46 0.73 -15.94
N ALA A 58 -12.73 1.77 -15.16
CA ALA A 58 -13.43 1.67 -13.87
C ALA A 58 -14.48 2.78 -13.67
N PRO A 59 -15.46 2.93 -14.59
CA PRO A 59 -16.42 4.04 -14.55
C PRO A 59 -17.23 4.09 -13.25
N SER A 60 -17.48 2.93 -12.64
CA SER A 60 -18.20 2.79 -11.36
C SER A 60 -17.36 3.08 -10.11
N ALA A 61 -16.06 3.36 -10.24
CA ALA A 61 -15.20 3.65 -9.09
C ALA A 61 -15.64 4.94 -8.38
N ASN A 62 -15.60 4.93 -7.04
CA ASN A 62 -15.94 6.08 -6.21
C ASN A 62 -14.99 7.27 -6.51
N PRO A 63 -15.51 8.44 -6.97
CA PRO A 63 -14.68 9.56 -7.37
C PRO A 63 -14.12 10.39 -6.19
N TYR A 64 -14.56 10.17 -4.95
CA TYR A 64 -14.23 11.02 -3.81
C TYR A 64 -12.83 10.73 -3.21
N LEU A 65 -12.44 9.45 -3.16
CA LEU A 65 -11.20 9.04 -2.49
C LEU A 65 -9.94 9.47 -3.25
N PHE A 66 -10.02 9.48 -4.59
CA PHE A 66 -8.84 9.70 -5.41
C PHE A 66 -8.30 11.14 -5.34
N PRO A 67 -9.14 12.18 -5.39
CA PRO A 67 -8.68 13.55 -5.15
C PRO A 67 -8.10 13.77 -3.75
N LEU A 68 -8.67 13.15 -2.71
CA LEU A 68 -8.11 13.24 -1.36
C LEU A 68 -6.68 12.68 -1.30
N ALA A 69 -6.44 11.54 -1.94
CA ALA A 69 -5.10 10.97 -2.05
C ALA A 69 -4.14 11.91 -2.80
N ALA A 70 -4.61 12.58 -3.87
CA ALA A 70 -3.80 13.55 -4.60
C ALA A 70 -3.44 14.78 -3.76
N PHE A 71 -4.37 15.31 -2.96
CA PHE A 71 -4.10 16.41 -2.03
C PHE A 71 -3.12 16.02 -0.92
N LEU A 72 -3.29 14.84 -0.33
CA LEU A 72 -2.35 14.33 0.68
C LEU A 72 -0.95 14.12 0.09
N ALA A 73 -0.87 13.59 -1.13
CA ALA A 73 0.39 13.45 -1.84
C ALA A 73 1.04 14.80 -2.13
N ALA A 74 0.25 15.82 -2.52
CA ALA A 74 0.74 17.18 -2.75
C ALA A 74 1.29 17.81 -1.47
N ILE A 75 0.56 17.73 -0.35
CA ILE A 75 1.01 18.24 0.95
C ILE A 75 2.30 17.53 1.39
N GLY A 76 2.31 16.19 1.33
CA GLY A 76 3.49 15.39 1.68
C GLY A 76 4.70 15.74 0.81
N PHE A 77 4.50 15.90 -0.49
CA PHE A 77 5.54 16.31 -1.43
C PHE A 77 6.15 17.66 -1.09
N VAL A 78 5.32 18.65 -0.74
CA VAL A 78 5.80 19.98 -0.33
C VAL A 78 6.67 19.89 0.93
N GLN A 79 6.32 19.02 1.88
CA GLN A 79 7.16 18.81 3.06
C GLN A 79 8.50 18.16 2.70
N VAL A 80 8.50 17.15 1.82
CA VAL A 80 9.74 16.52 1.37
C VAL A 80 10.61 17.53 0.62
N TYR A 81 10.05 18.29 -0.32
CA TYR A 81 10.78 19.31 -1.07
C TYR A 81 11.39 20.37 -0.16
N ARG A 82 10.65 20.79 0.88
CA ARG A 82 11.15 21.74 1.87
C ARG A 82 12.34 21.19 2.68
N LEU A 83 12.35 19.89 2.97
CA LEU A 83 13.41 19.26 3.77
C LEU A 83 14.62 18.87 2.91
N ASP A 84 14.37 18.27 1.75
CA ASP A 84 15.38 17.75 0.83
C ASP A 84 14.87 17.82 -0.63
N PRO A 85 15.28 18.84 -1.39
CA PRO A 85 14.88 19.01 -2.79
C PRO A 85 15.35 17.87 -3.72
N GLU A 86 16.46 17.19 -3.41
CA GLU A 86 16.99 16.09 -4.23
C GLU A 86 16.13 14.84 -4.07
N LEU A 87 15.76 14.50 -2.83
CA LEU A 87 14.82 13.41 -2.55
C LEU A 87 13.43 13.70 -3.13
N ALA A 88 12.98 14.95 -3.06
CA ALA A 88 11.73 15.35 -3.71
C ALA A 88 11.80 15.20 -5.23
N ALA A 89 12.94 15.50 -5.86
CA ALA A 89 13.10 15.27 -7.29
C ALA A 89 12.92 13.78 -7.65
N LEU A 90 13.49 12.86 -6.87
CA LEU A 90 13.27 11.42 -7.03
C LEU A 90 11.80 11.03 -6.81
N GLN A 91 11.15 11.60 -5.80
CA GLN A 91 9.74 11.34 -5.48
C GLN A 91 8.80 11.76 -6.62
N ARG A 92 9.11 12.82 -7.38
CA ARG A 92 8.32 13.18 -8.57
C ARG A 92 8.36 12.09 -9.64
N TRP A 93 9.54 11.57 -9.93
CA TRP A 93 9.69 10.51 -10.93
C TRP A 93 9.01 9.22 -10.48
N SER A 94 9.12 8.87 -9.19
CA SER A 94 8.40 7.72 -8.64
C SER A 94 6.88 7.89 -8.69
N LEU A 95 6.36 9.11 -8.53
CA LEU A 95 4.94 9.42 -8.68
C LEU A 95 4.44 9.17 -10.11
N LEU A 96 5.21 9.57 -11.14
CA LEU A 96 4.89 9.27 -12.54
C LEU A 96 4.88 7.77 -12.81
N VAL A 97 5.89 7.04 -12.32
CA VAL A 97 5.95 5.58 -12.44
C VAL A 97 4.76 4.94 -11.74
N ALA A 98 4.42 5.37 -10.52
CA ALA A 98 3.25 4.89 -9.79
C ALA A 98 1.94 5.16 -10.54
N GLY A 99 1.80 6.34 -11.16
CA GLY A 99 0.68 6.69 -12.03
C GLY A 99 0.55 5.74 -13.23
N GLY A 100 1.67 5.42 -13.88
CA GLY A 100 1.73 4.46 -14.97
C GLY A 100 1.36 3.04 -14.52
N VAL A 101 1.95 2.56 -13.42
CA VAL A 101 1.66 1.23 -12.85
C VAL A 101 0.18 1.12 -12.44
N ALA A 102 -0.37 2.13 -11.76
CA ALA A 102 -1.79 2.15 -11.38
C ALA A 102 -2.71 2.11 -12.60
N SER A 103 -2.41 2.90 -13.63
CA SER A 103 -3.17 2.89 -14.90
C SER A 103 -3.08 1.54 -15.60
N PHE A 104 -1.91 0.91 -15.61
CA PHE A 104 -1.70 -0.42 -16.17
C PHE A 104 -2.47 -1.50 -15.38
N LEU A 105 -2.47 -1.44 -14.05
CA LEU A 105 -3.25 -2.36 -13.21
C LEU A 105 -4.76 -2.22 -13.49
N MET A 106 -5.28 -0.99 -13.64
CA MET A 106 -6.67 -0.78 -14.04
C MET A 106 -6.98 -1.36 -15.42
N PHE A 107 -6.05 -1.24 -16.37
CA PHE A 107 -6.16 -1.90 -17.66
C PHE A 107 -6.25 -3.42 -17.53
N LEU A 108 -5.40 -4.05 -16.71
CA LEU A 108 -5.46 -5.51 -16.48
C LEU A 108 -6.81 -5.94 -15.86
N LEU A 109 -7.35 -5.14 -14.94
CA LEU A 109 -8.60 -5.44 -14.24
C LEU A 109 -9.87 -5.06 -15.02
N ARG A 110 -9.75 -4.50 -16.24
CA ARG A 110 -10.89 -3.91 -16.97
C ARG A 110 -12.05 -4.88 -17.28
N ASN A 111 -11.76 -6.18 -17.40
CA ASN A 111 -12.75 -7.19 -17.81
C ASN A 111 -13.36 -7.91 -16.59
N GLU A 112 -12.51 -8.51 -15.76
CA GLU A 112 -12.93 -9.32 -14.60
C GLU A 112 -13.11 -8.48 -13.33
N GLY A 113 -12.68 -7.22 -13.33
CA GLY A 113 -12.69 -6.36 -12.16
C GLY A 113 -11.93 -6.97 -10.98
N VAL A 114 -12.44 -6.74 -9.76
CA VAL A 114 -11.85 -7.29 -8.53
C VAL A 114 -12.10 -8.80 -8.36
N ALA A 115 -12.94 -9.44 -9.20
CA ALA A 115 -13.20 -10.87 -9.10
C ALA A 115 -11.93 -11.70 -9.40
N MET A 116 -11.04 -11.20 -10.27
CA MET A 116 -9.74 -11.80 -10.52
C MET A 116 -8.91 -11.93 -9.22
N LEU A 117 -8.99 -10.93 -8.33
CA LEU A 117 -8.25 -10.93 -7.07
C LEU A 117 -8.67 -12.10 -6.17
N ARG A 118 -9.97 -12.42 -6.18
CA ARG A 118 -10.56 -13.53 -5.43
C ARG A 118 -10.07 -14.88 -5.96
N ARG A 119 -9.98 -15.04 -7.29
CA ARG A 119 -9.53 -16.27 -7.97
C ARG A 119 -8.08 -16.61 -7.65
N TYR A 120 -7.21 -15.61 -7.57
CA TYR A 120 -5.77 -15.79 -7.35
C TYR A 120 -5.31 -15.53 -5.91
N ARG A 121 -6.22 -15.58 -4.93
CA ARG A 121 -5.92 -15.27 -3.51
C ARG A 121 -4.67 -15.96 -2.96
N TYR A 122 -4.48 -17.24 -3.27
CA TYR A 122 -3.37 -18.03 -2.76
C TYR A 122 -2.05 -17.72 -3.48
N VAL A 123 -2.13 -17.27 -4.74
CA VAL A 123 -0.97 -16.74 -5.47
C VAL A 123 -0.51 -15.44 -4.82
N PHE A 124 -1.43 -14.53 -4.49
CA PHE A 124 -1.08 -13.31 -3.75
C PHE A 124 -0.50 -13.61 -2.37
N LEU A 125 -1.04 -14.59 -1.64
CA LEU A 125 -0.45 -15.04 -0.37
C LEU A 125 0.97 -15.55 -0.57
N LEU A 126 1.19 -16.43 -1.55
CA LEU A 126 2.51 -17.00 -1.82
C LEU A 126 3.53 -15.91 -2.19
N ILE A 127 3.14 -14.97 -3.05
CA ILE A 127 3.99 -13.83 -3.42
C ILE A 127 4.23 -12.93 -2.20
N ALA A 128 3.22 -12.65 -1.37
CA ALA A 128 3.36 -11.84 -0.17
C ALA A 128 4.37 -12.46 0.82
N VAL A 129 4.24 -13.75 1.10
CA VAL A 129 5.18 -14.48 1.97
C VAL A 129 6.57 -14.50 1.35
N GLY A 130 6.70 -14.76 0.04
CA GLY A 130 7.99 -14.68 -0.66
C GLY A 130 8.64 -13.31 -0.56
N LEU A 131 7.87 -12.22 -0.71
CA LEU A 131 8.33 -10.85 -0.52
C LEU A 131 8.75 -10.57 0.92
N LEU A 132 8.05 -11.10 1.93
CA LEU A 132 8.47 -10.98 3.32
C LEU A 132 9.76 -11.77 3.61
N LEU A 133 10.00 -12.89 2.92
CA LEU A 133 11.22 -13.67 3.13
C LEU A 133 12.41 -13.10 2.36
N LEU A 134 12.19 -12.29 1.32
CA LEU A 134 13.23 -11.73 0.47
C LEU A 134 14.34 -10.96 1.23
N PRO A 135 14.04 -10.06 2.19
CA PRO A 135 15.06 -9.39 3.01
C PRO A 135 15.90 -10.32 3.89
N LEU A 136 15.50 -11.59 4.07
CA LEU A 136 16.25 -12.56 4.87
C LEU A 136 17.34 -13.28 4.06
N LEU A 137 17.35 -13.10 2.74
CA LEU A 137 18.30 -13.77 1.86
C LEU A 137 19.75 -13.44 2.25
N PRO A 138 20.67 -14.42 2.11
CA PRO A 138 22.08 -14.23 2.42
C PRO A 138 22.77 -13.31 1.42
N ASP A 139 23.85 -12.66 1.87
CA ASP A 139 24.57 -11.62 1.13
C ASP A 139 25.38 -12.14 -0.07
N GLY A 140 25.45 -13.47 -0.26
CA GLY A 140 26.14 -14.11 -1.38
C GLY A 140 25.33 -14.14 -2.69
N LEU A 141 24.15 -13.53 -2.74
CA LEU A 141 23.27 -13.49 -3.90
C LEU A 141 23.24 -12.08 -4.53
N PRO A 142 22.97 -11.98 -5.85
CA PRO A 142 22.79 -10.69 -6.52
C PRO A 142 21.59 -9.88 -5.99
N ILE A 143 20.69 -10.56 -5.27
CA ILE A 143 19.56 -9.99 -4.52
C ILE A 143 19.77 -10.36 -3.06
N HIS A 144 20.07 -9.37 -2.21
CA HIS A 144 20.34 -9.60 -0.80
C HIS A 144 19.60 -8.59 0.10
N GLY A 145 19.41 -9.00 1.35
CA GLY A 145 18.82 -8.14 2.37
C GLY A 145 19.82 -7.12 2.91
N ALA A 146 19.41 -5.87 3.01
CA ALA A 146 20.20 -4.81 3.61
C ALA A 146 19.66 -4.43 4.99
N GLU A 147 20.55 -4.39 5.99
CA GLU A 147 20.24 -3.84 7.30
C GLU A 147 20.41 -2.32 7.28
N VAL A 148 19.33 -1.61 7.57
CA VAL A 148 19.30 -0.15 7.62
C VAL A 148 18.74 0.23 8.99
N PHE A 149 19.53 0.99 9.77
CA PHE A 149 19.18 1.36 11.16
C PHE A 149 18.82 0.15 12.06
N GLY A 150 19.52 -0.97 11.90
CA GLY A 150 19.30 -2.17 12.72
C GLY A 150 18.08 -3.02 12.33
N SER A 151 17.41 -2.69 11.22
CA SER A 151 16.25 -3.41 10.69
C SER A 151 16.52 -3.93 9.28
N ARG A 152 16.18 -5.21 9.03
CA ARG A 152 16.49 -5.89 7.76
C ARG A 152 15.26 -5.94 6.85
N LEU A 153 14.89 -4.77 6.31
CA LEU A 153 13.66 -4.56 5.52
C LEU A 153 13.91 -4.35 4.05
N TRP A 154 15.09 -3.84 3.72
CA TRP A 154 15.42 -3.40 2.39
C TRP A 154 16.03 -4.56 1.62
N VAL A 155 15.70 -4.64 0.34
CA VAL A 155 16.39 -5.54 -0.59
C VAL A 155 17.18 -4.69 -1.56
N ARG A 156 18.46 -5.02 -1.68
CA ARG A 156 19.37 -4.44 -2.66
C ARG A 156 19.55 -5.43 -3.80
N ILE A 157 19.33 -4.93 -5.02
CA ILE A 157 19.58 -5.67 -6.25
C ILE A 157 20.78 -5.02 -6.92
N GLU A 158 21.84 -5.80 -7.08
CA GLU A 158 23.02 -5.40 -7.85
C GLU A 158 22.78 -5.75 -9.32
N LEU A 159 22.64 -4.72 -10.16
CA LEU A 159 22.48 -4.93 -11.60
C LEU A 159 23.84 -5.22 -12.24
N PRO A 160 23.98 -6.31 -13.02
CA PRO A 160 25.24 -6.67 -13.68
C PRO A 160 25.75 -5.63 -14.68
N LEU A 161 24.86 -4.78 -15.20
CA LEU A 161 25.14 -3.73 -16.17
C LEU A 161 25.06 -2.35 -15.48
N GLY A 162 26.21 -1.84 -15.05
CA GLY A 162 26.37 -0.43 -14.66
C GLY A 162 26.56 -0.13 -13.18
N GLY A 163 26.78 -1.14 -12.31
CA GLY A 163 27.12 -0.94 -10.89
C GLY A 163 26.04 -0.21 -10.08
N ARG A 164 24.81 -0.16 -10.58
CA ARG A 164 23.68 0.50 -9.90
C ARG A 164 23.01 -0.48 -8.96
N THR A 165 22.90 -0.07 -7.70
CA THR A 165 22.13 -0.80 -6.68
C THR A 165 20.72 -0.25 -6.65
N LEU A 166 19.73 -1.07 -6.98
CA LEU A 166 18.33 -0.75 -6.74
C LEU A 166 17.96 -1.17 -5.33
N SER A 167 17.36 -0.27 -4.58
CA SER A 167 16.87 -0.54 -3.23
C SER A 167 15.36 -0.39 -3.20
N PHE A 168 14.64 -1.40 -2.73
CA PHE A 168 13.20 -1.32 -2.50
C PHE A 168 12.82 -2.08 -1.23
N GLN A 169 11.65 -1.78 -0.69
CA GLN A 169 11.11 -2.43 0.50
C GLN A 169 10.02 -3.43 0.08
N PRO A 170 10.32 -4.74 0.00
CA PRO A 170 9.33 -5.75 -0.40
C PRO A 170 8.13 -5.82 0.55
N GLY A 171 8.35 -5.48 1.83
CA GLY A 171 7.34 -5.51 2.87
C GLY A 171 6.12 -4.64 2.56
N GLU A 172 6.29 -3.50 1.88
CA GLU A 172 5.17 -2.64 1.49
C GLU A 172 4.23 -3.33 0.50
N ILE A 173 4.80 -3.99 -0.51
CA ILE A 173 4.04 -4.75 -1.50
C ILE A 173 3.40 -5.98 -0.84
N ALA A 174 4.15 -6.67 0.03
CA ALA A 174 3.65 -7.83 0.75
C ALA A 174 2.42 -7.49 1.61
N LYS A 175 2.40 -6.31 2.27
CA LYS A 175 1.24 -5.85 3.06
C LYS A 175 -0.01 -5.72 2.19
N VAL A 176 0.11 -5.11 1.00
CA VAL A 176 -1.03 -4.99 0.07
C VAL A 176 -1.51 -6.37 -0.41
N LEU A 177 -0.60 -7.27 -0.78
CA LEU A 177 -0.95 -8.61 -1.23
C LEU A 177 -1.59 -9.47 -0.13
N LEU A 178 -1.09 -9.36 1.10
CA LEU A 178 -1.69 -10.02 2.26
C LEU A 178 -3.08 -9.46 2.56
N THR A 179 -3.27 -8.14 2.42
CA THR A 179 -4.58 -7.48 2.52
C THR A 179 -5.56 -8.05 1.50
N VAL A 180 -5.13 -8.20 0.24
CA VAL A 180 -5.95 -8.79 -0.83
C VAL A 180 -6.30 -10.25 -0.53
N PHE A 181 -5.34 -11.04 -0.03
CA PHE A 181 -5.58 -12.42 0.39
C PHE A 181 -6.60 -12.48 1.53
N LEU A 182 -6.41 -11.71 2.61
CA LEU A 182 -7.28 -11.68 3.77
C LEU A 182 -8.71 -11.29 3.37
N ALA A 183 -8.86 -10.20 2.62
CA ALA A 183 -10.15 -9.72 2.12
C ALA A 183 -10.84 -10.79 1.25
N SER A 184 -10.11 -11.39 0.31
CA SER A 184 -10.64 -12.43 -0.58
C SER A 184 -11.00 -13.71 0.15
N TYR A 185 -10.22 -14.11 1.16
CA TYR A 185 -10.46 -15.30 1.94
C TYR A 185 -11.69 -15.15 2.83
N LEU A 186 -11.78 -14.04 3.55
CA LEU A 186 -12.89 -13.78 4.47
C LEU A 186 -14.20 -13.52 3.70
N ALA A 187 -14.16 -12.82 2.56
CA ALA A 187 -15.33 -12.59 1.73
C ALA A 187 -15.97 -13.87 1.15
N ASP A 188 -15.27 -15.00 1.10
CA ASP A 188 -15.84 -16.28 0.66
C ASP A 188 -16.45 -17.06 1.81
N ARG A 189 -15.95 -16.83 3.02
CA ARG A 189 -16.29 -17.62 4.21
C ARG A 189 -17.24 -16.85 5.14
N TYR A 190 -17.63 -15.62 4.80
CA TYR A 190 -18.52 -14.79 5.62
C TYR A 190 -19.84 -15.50 5.98
N LEU A 191 -20.48 -16.18 5.01
CA LEU A 191 -21.74 -16.90 5.25
C LEU A 191 -21.56 -18.03 6.25
N VAL A 192 -20.48 -18.80 6.13
CA VAL A 192 -20.23 -19.97 6.98
C VAL A 192 -19.76 -19.55 8.38
N MET A 193 -18.98 -18.47 8.46
CA MET A 193 -18.55 -17.88 9.73
C MET A 193 -19.71 -17.21 10.49
N ALA A 194 -20.76 -16.75 9.79
CA ALA A 194 -21.95 -16.16 10.40
C ALA A 194 -22.97 -17.20 10.89
N THR A 195 -22.98 -18.43 10.32
CA THR A 195 -24.00 -19.45 10.62
C THR A 195 -23.53 -20.61 11.49
N THR A 196 -22.22 -20.87 11.57
CA THR A 196 -21.69 -22.02 12.32
C THR A 196 -21.03 -21.57 13.62
N ASP A 197 -21.84 -21.52 14.67
CA ASP A 197 -21.37 -21.24 16.02
C ASP A 197 -21.06 -22.52 16.77
N ARG A 198 -19.78 -22.68 17.15
CA ARG A 198 -19.44 -23.53 18.30
C ARG A 198 -19.40 -22.65 19.54
N LYS A 199 -20.30 -22.94 20.48
CA LYS A 199 -20.22 -22.40 21.83
C LYS A 199 -18.98 -22.97 22.51
N LEU A 200 -18.03 -22.11 22.87
CA LEU A 200 -16.91 -22.45 23.73
C LEU A 200 -17.02 -21.54 24.97
N GLY A 201 -17.87 -21.93 25.92
CA GLY A 201 -18.21 -21.12 27.09
C GLY A 201 -19.05 -19.87 26.74
N PRO A 202 -18.81 -18.69 27.36
CA PRO A 202 -19.51 -17.44 27.01
C PRO A 202 -19.08 -16.84 25.67
N LEU A 203 -18.07 -17.43 25.01
CA LEU A 203 -17.52 -16.96 23.76
C LEU A 203 -18.06 -17.80 22.60
N PHE A 204 -18.71 -17.12 21.65
CA PHE A 204 -19.07 -17.71 20.37
C PHE A 204 -17.84 -17.64 19.45
N LEU A 205 -17.23 -18.78 19.17
CA LEU A 205 -16.07 -18.86 18.27
C LEU A 205 -16.51 -19.52 16.95
N PRO A 206 -16.20 -18.92 15.78
CA PRO A 206 -16.38 -19.57 14.49
C PRO A 206 -15.55 -20.86 14.43
N ASP A 207 -15.93 -21.81 13.57
CA ASP A 207 -15.22 -23.07 13.41
C ASP A 207 -13.70 -22.83 13.18
N PRO A 208 -12.81 -23.29 14.08
CA PRO A 208 -11.36 -23.04 13.99
C PRO A 208 -10.75 -23.58 12.69
N ARG A 209 -11.37 -24.57 12.05
CA ARG A 209 -10.91 -25.09 10.75
C ARG A 209 -10.97 -24.05 9.63
N GLN A 210 -11.90 -23.11 9.72
CA GLN A 210 -12.07 -22.08 8.69
C GLN A 210 -11.17 -20.87 8.94
N LEU A 211 -10.83 -20.62 10.20
CA LEU A 211 -9.89 -19.59 10.63
C LEU A 211 -8.43 -20.03 10.48
N PHE A 212 -8.16 -21.34 10.43
CA PHE A 212 -6.80 -21.87 10.42
C PHE A 212 -5.91 -21.30 9.31
N PRO A 213 -6.29 -21.24 8.02
CA PRO A 213 -5.42 -20.68 6.98
C PRO A 213 -5.11 -19.18 7.18
N VAL A 214 -6.06 -18.44 7.76
CA VAL A 214 -5.93 -17.00 8.02
C VAL A 214 -5.02 -16.77 9.22
N LEU A 215 -5.25 -17.50 10.32
CA LEU A 215 -4.39 -17.45 11.51
C LEU A 215 -2.98 -17.91 11.20
N LEU A 216 -2.80 -18.97 10.40
CA LEU A 216 -1.49 -19.46 10.00
C LEU A 216 -0.74 -18.43 9.14
N ALA A 217 -1.41 -17.85 8.14
CA ALA A 217 -0.82 -16.81 7.29
C ALA A 217 -0.46 -15.55 8.09
N GLY A 218 -1.35 -15.12 9.00
CA GLY A 218 -1.11 -14.01 9.90
C GLY A 218 0.07 -14.27 10.83
N ALA A 219 0.08 -15.41 11.53
CA ALA A 219 1.17 -15.80 12.43
C ALA A 219 2.51 -15.89 11.71
N ALA A 220 2.55 -16.50 10.52
CA ALA A 220 3.75 -16.55 9.69
C ALA A 220 4.24 -15.15 9.32
N ALA A 221 3.34 -14.25 8.89
CA ALA A 221 3.70 -12.87 8.57
C ALA A 221 4.24 -12.12 9.80
N PHE A 222 3.62 -12.26 10.98
CA PHE A 222 4.11 -11.65 12.23
C PHE A 222 5.48 -12.17 12.62
N LEU A 223 5.71 -13.48 12.57
CA LEU A 223 7.00 -14.07 12.90
C LEU A 223 8.12 -13.53 11.99
N VAL A 224 7.85 -13.38 10.70
CA VAL A 224 8.82 -12.80 9.76
C VAL A 224 9.08 -11.32 10.10
N LEU A 225 8.06 -10.53 10.39
CA LEU A 225 8.24 -9.11 10.72
C LEU A 225 8.96 -8.88 12.05
N ILE A 226 8.70 -9.73 13.05
CA ILE A 226 9.44 -9.73 14.32
C ILE A 226 10.92 -10.01 14.04
N TYR A 227 11.22 -10.99 13.19
CA TYR A 227 12.59 -11.29 12.81
C TYR A 227 13.26 -10.13 12.05
N GLN A 228 12.51 -9.43 11.20
CA GLN A 228 12.98 -8.23 10.50
C GLN A 228 13.13 -7.00 11.43
N ARG A 229 12.69 -7.10 12.69
CA ARG A 229 12.64 -6.02 13.68
C ARG A 229 11.80 -4.81 13.22
N ASP A 230 10.71 -5.07 12.49
CA ASP A 230 9.76 -4.03 12.05
C ASP A 230 8.47 -4.08 12.87
N LEU A 231 8.56 -3.51 14.07
CA LEU A 231 7.43 -3.43 14.99
C LEU A 231 6.28 -2.61 14.40
N GLY A 232 6.60 -1.56 13.64
CA GLY A 232 5.59 -0.70 13.02
C GLY A 232 4.74 -1.46 12.00
N ALA A 233 5.39 -2.16 11.06
CA ALA A 233 4.68 -2.99 10.09
C ALA A 233 3.91 -4.14 10.75
N SER A 234 4.47 -4.76 11.80
CA SER A 234 3.76 -5.81 12.53
C SER A 234 2.48 -5.28 13.18
N LEU A 235 2.52 -4.08 13.78
CA LEU A 235 1.35 -3.50 14.41
C LEU A 235 0.28 -3.13 13.38
N LEU A 236 0.68 -2.61 12.21
CA LEU A 236 -0.23 -2.30 11.12
C LEU A 236 -0.90 -3.56 10.55
N LEU A 237 -0.15 -4.62 10.29
CA LEU A 237 -0.72 -5.90 9.84
C LEU A 237 -1.62 -6.54 10.91
N PHE A 238 -1.28 -6.39 12.18
CA PHE A 238 -2.10 -6.85 13.30
C PHE A 238 -3.43 -6.11 13.36
N GLY A 239 -3.38 -4.77 13.33
CA GLY A 239 -4.59 -3.94 13.29
C GLY A 239 -5.46 -4.26 12.06
N LEU A 240 -4.84 -4.47 10.90
CA LEU A 240 -5.55 -4.88 9.67
C LEU A 240 -6.24 -6.24 9.86
N PHE A 241 -5.51 -7.23 10.37
CA PHE A 241 -6.00 -8.58 10.57
C PHE A 241 -7.19 -8.60 11.54
N ILE A 242 -7.03 -7.98 12.71
CA ILE A 242 -8.08 -7.87 13.73
C ILE A 242 -9.27 -7.06 13.21
N GLY A 243 -9.02 -5.97 12.49
CA GLY A 243 -10.07 -5.15 11.87
C GLY A 243 -10.90 -5.94 10.86
N MET A 244 -10.27 -6.69 9.96
CA MET A 244 -10.98 -7.53 8.98
C MET A 244 -11.75 -8.67 9.64
N MET A 245 -11.17 -9.29 10.66
CA MET A 245 -11.85 -10.30 11.48
C MET A 245 -13.08 -9.72 12.15
N TYR A 246 -12.99 -8.53 12.76
CA TYR A 246 -14.11 -7.84 13.35
C TYR A 246 -15.22 -7.52 12.32
N ILE A 247 -14.86 -6.92 11.18
CA ILE A 247 -15.81 -6.57 10.11
C ILE A 247 -16.56 -7.81 9.59
N THR A 248 -15.88 -8.94 9.48
CA THR A 248 -16.44 -10.16 8.88
C THR A 248 -17.26 -11.00 9.85
N THR A 249 -16.93 -10.97 11.14
CA THR A 249 -17.62 -11.75 12.18
C THR A 249 -18.64 -10.95 12.98
N GLY A 250 -18.52 -9.61 13.00
CA GLY A 250 -19.34 -8.71 13.83
C GLY A 250 -19.08 -8.81 15.34
N ARG A 251 -18.04 -9.54 15.78
CA ARG A 251 -17.82 -9.86 17.20
C ARG A 251 -16.79 -8.96 17.86
N ALA A 252 -17.22 -8.20 18.87
CA ALA A 252 -16.34 -7.32 19.66
C ALA A 252 -15.24 -8.08 20.42
N THR A 253 -15.36 -9.40 20.61
CA THR A 253 -14.34 -10.24 21.25
C THR A 253 -12.99 -10.19 20.54
N TYR A 254 -12.97 -10.02 19.21
CA TYR A 254 -11.72 -9.83 18.46
C TYR A 254 -11.06 -8.49 18.76
N LEU A 255 -11.84 -7.43 19.01
CA LEU A 255 -11.31 -6.12 19.40
C LEU A 255 -10.74 -6.16 20.82
N PHE A 256 -11.38 -6.87 21.75
CA PHE A 256 -10.86 -7.07 23.11
C PHE A 256 -9.58 -7.90 23.12
N ALA A 257 -9.54 -9.02 22.38
CA ALA A 257 -8.32 -9.84 22.26
C ALA A 257 -7.17 -9.06 21.59
N GLY A 258 -7.48 -8.23 20.59
CA GLY A 258 -6.52 -7.35 19.95
C GLY A 258 -5.99 -6.25 20.88
N GLY A 259 -6.87 -5.61 21.66
CA GLY A 259 -6.50 -4.57 22.61
C GLY A 259 -5.57 -5.05 23.72
N VAL A 260 -5.76 -6.29 24.21
CA VAL A 260 -4.87 -6.92 25.21
C VAL A 260 -3.49 -7.26 24.64
N PHE A 261 -3.37 -7.48 23.33
CA PHE A 261 -2.08 -7.76 22.69
C PHE A 261 -1.25 -6.50 22.38
N VAL A 262 -1.89 -5.33 22.35
CA VAL A 262 -1.27 -4.04 21.99
C VAL A 262 -0.99 -3.17 23.22
N GLY A 263 -1.70 -3.37 24.33
CA GLY A 263 -1.43 -2.74 25.63
C GLY A 263 -0.44 -3.53 26.47
#